data_AF-A0A4R2K8G6-F1
#
_entry.id   AF-A0A4R2K8G6-F1
#
_cell.length_a   1.000
_cell.length_b   1.000
_cell.length_c   1.000
_cell.angle_alpha   90.00
_cell.angle_beta   90.00
_cell.angle_gamma   90.00
#
_symmetry.space_group_name_H-M   'P 1'
#
loop_
_entity.id
_entity.type
_entity.pdbx_description
1 polymer ?
#
loop_
_entity_poly.entity_id
_entity_poly.type
_entity_poly.pdbx_seq_one_letter_code
_entity_poly.pdbx_strand_id
1 'polypeptide(L)' 'MIKTLLAHIAMLIGLCGPASVFADTEATRFGWVEFIEIQPWGIKTKAKLDSGALTSAMHAVDLAEFQRDDDNIGR' A
#
# COMPACT_ATOMS: atom_id res chain seq x y z
N MET A 1 44.76 -20.35 25.22
CA MET A 1 44.68 -19.23 24.26
C MET A 1 43.58 -19.43 23.22
N ILE A 2 43.48 -20.59 22.54
CA ILE A 2 42.41 -20.85 21.56
C ILE A 2 41.00 -20.88 22.18
N LYS A 3 40.84 -21.47 23.36
CA LYS A 3 39.54 -21.53 24.07
C LYS A 3 39.02 -20.15 24.47
N THR A 4 39.93 -19.25 24.87
CA THR A 4 39.61 -17.86 25.18
C THR A 4 39.22 -17.10 23.91
N LEU A 5 39.90 -17.32 22.79
CA LEU A 5 39.55 -16.71 21.50
C LEU A 5 38.15 -17.14 21.01
N LEU A 6 37.81 -18.43 21.10
CA LEU A 6 36.48 -18.92 20.74
C LEU A 6 35.36 -18.31 21.60
N ALA A 7 35.60 -18.10 22.90
CA ALA A 7 34.62 -17.48 23.79
C ALA A 7 34.31 -16.02 23.41
N HIS A 8 35.31 -15.24 22.98
CA HIS A 8 35.10 -13.86 22.54
C HIS A 8 34.38 -13.79 21.18
N ILE A 9 34.65 -14.72 20.27
CA ILE A 9 33.93 -14.82 18.99
C ILE A 9 32.46 -15.18 19.23
N ALA A 10 32.17 -16.12 20.13
CA ALA A 10 30.80 -16.47 20.49
C ALA A 10 30.05 -15.28 21.14
N MET A 11 30.74 -14.48 21.96
CA MET A 11 30.16 -13.28 22.58
C MET A 11 29.87 -12.17 21.56
N LEU A 12 30.72 -11.99 20.54
CA LEU A 12 30.51 -11.04 19.45
C LEU A 12 29.33 -11.43 18.55
N ILE A 13 29.11 -12.72 18.32
CA ILE A 13 27.96 -13.21 17.54
C ILE A 13 26.64 -13.01 18.30
N GLY A 14 26.65 -13.16 19.63
CA GLY A 14 25.46 -12.94 20.47
C GLY A 14 25.00 -11.47 20.56
N LEU A 15 25.91 -10.51 20.40
CA LEU A 15 25.60 -9.08 20.49
C LEU A 15 25.04 -8.50 19.17
N CYS A 16 25.23 -9.20 18.05
CA CYS A 16 24.72 -8.82 16.73
C CYS A 16 23.56 -9.73 16.30
N GLY A 17 22.67 -10.07 17.24
CA GLY A 17 21.41 -10.73 16.91
C GLY A 17 20.56 -9.84 15.99
N PRO A 18 19.73 -10.41 15.10
CA PRO A 18 18.89 -9.62 14.22
C PRO A 18 17.96 -8.73 15.05
N ALA A 19 18.09 -7.41 14.90
CA ALA A 19 17.08 -6.49 15.41
C ALA A 19 15.75 -6.83 14.72
N SER A 20 14.76 -7.24 15.50
CA SER A 20 13.41 -7.50 14.98
C SER A 20 12.82 -6.15 14.53
N VAL A 21 12.76 -5.90 13.23
CA VAL A 21 11.96 -4.80 12.70
C VAL A 21 10.51 -5.27 12.74
N PHE A 22 9.77 -4.84 13.76
CA PHE A 22 8.31 -4.93 13.71
C PHE A 22 7.86 -3.94 12.65
N ALA A 23 7.29 -4.45 11.56
CA ALA A 23 6.58 -3.61 10.61
C ALA A 23 5.41 -2.98 11.36
N ASP A 24 5.49 -1.67 11.58
CA ASP A 24 4.39 -0.90 12.14
C ASP A 24 3.23 -0.99 11.15
N THR A 25 2.30 -1.91 11.42
CA THR A 25 1.19 -2.23 10.52
C THR A 25 -0.01 -1.35 10.85
N GLU A 26 0.23 -0.10 11.23
CA GLU A 26 -0.83 0.88 11.36
C GLU A 26 -1.29 1.24 9.95
N ALA A 27 -2.37 0.59 9.52
CA ALA A 27 -3.09 0.99 8.31
C ALA A 27 -3.38 2.48 8.39
N THR A 28 -3.02 3.23 7.35
CA THR A 28 -3.26 4.66 7.26
C THR A 28 -4.73 4.95 7.56
N ARG A 29 -4.99 5.67 8.65
CA ARG A 29 -6.34 6.04 9.07
C ARG A 29 -6.74 7.35 8.40
N PHE A 30 -7.77 7.28 7.57
CA PHE A 30 -8.38 8.44 6.95
C PHE A 30 -9.67 8.84 7.66
N GLY A 31 -10.08 10.10 7.48
CA GLY A 31 -11.42 10.55 7.80
C GLY A 31 -12.45 9.99 6.81
N TRP A 32 -13.73 10.11 7.16
CA TRP A 32 -14.83 9.68 6.30
C TRP A 32 -15.01 10.54 5.03
N VAL A 33 -14.41 11.73 4.97
CA VAL A 33 -14.34 12.60 3.79
C VAL A 33 -12.91 13.09 3.65
N GLU A 34 -12.33 12.87 2.48
CA GLU A 34 -10.96 13.27 2.14
C GLU A 34 -10.91 13.94 0.77
N PHE A 35 -9.82 14.66 0.49
CA PHE A 35 -9.50 15.06 -0.89
C PHE A 35 -8.79 13.91 -1.61
N ILE A 36 -9.26 13.60 -2.82
CA ILE A 36 -8.61 12.67 -3.75
C ILE A 36 -8.23 13.41 -5.03
N GLU A 37 -7.28 12.84 -5.78
CA GLU A 37 -6.90 13.33 -7.11
C GLU A 37 -7.29 12.29 -8.17
N ILE A 38 -8.09 12.70 -9.16
CA ILE A 38 -8.50 11.85 -10.28
C ILE A 38 -7.37 11.84 -11.31
N GLN A 39 -6.76 10.67 -11.52
CA GLN A 39 -5.71 10.45 -12.52
C GLN A 39 -6.31 10.02 -13.86
N PRO A 40 -5.67 10.37 -15.01
CA PRO A 40 -4.43 11.15 -15.14
C PRO A 40 -4.64 12.67 -15.16
N TRP A 41 -5.88 13.15 -15.00
CA TRP A 41 -6.22 14.57 -15.21
C TRP A 41 -5.79 15.52 -14.08
N GLY A 42 -5.33 15.00 -12.94
CA GLY A 42 -4.86 15.82 -11.81
C GLY A 42 -5.98 16.60 -11.10
N ILE A 43 -7.24 16.21 -11.28
CA ILE A 43 -8.40 16.93 -10.72
C ILE A 43 -8.55 16.57 -9.24
N LYS A 44 -8.48 17.57 -8.36
CA LYS A 44 -8.71 17.39 -6.92
C LYS A 44 -10.18 17.57 -6.56
N THR A 45 -10.76 16.57 -5.89
CA THR A 45 -12.16 16.60 -5.46
C THR A 45 -12.33 15.92 -4.11
N LYS A 46 -13.44 16.17 -3.43
CA LYS A 46 -13.80 15.48 -2.19
C LYS A 46 -14.40 14.11 -2.50
N ALA A 47 -13.98 13.10 -1.77
CA ALA A 47 -14.58 11.77 -1.81
C ALA A 47 -14.97 11.32 -0.40
N LYS A 48 -16.08 10.58 -0.31
CA LYS A 48 -16.47 9.88 0.91
C LYS A 48 -15.83 8.49 0.91
N LEU A 49 -15.16 8.13 2.00
CA LEU A 49 -14.68 6.76 2.25
C LEU A 49 -15.78 5.99 2.97
N ASP A 50 -16.69 5.40 2.17
CA ASP A 50 -17.90 4.75 2.66
C ASP A 50 -17.70 3.24 2.83
N SER A 51 -17.35 2.79 4.04
CA SER A 51 -17.20 1.36 4.34
C SER A 51 -18.52 0.58 4.30
N GLY A 52 -19.67 1.26 4.15
CA GLY A 52 -20.97 0.63 3.94
C GLY A 52 -21.29 0.33 2.46
N ALA A 53 -20.47 0.81 1.52
CA ALA A 53 -20.65 0.56 0.09
C ALA A 53 -19.67 -0.51 -0.42
N LEU A 54 -20.18 -1.47 -1.20
CA LEU A 54 -19.34 -2.51 -1.82
C LEU A 54 -18.51 -1.96 -2.99
N THR A 55 -19.02 -0.95 -3.69
CA THR A 55 -18.42 -0.37 -4.89
C THR A 55 -18.29 1.14 -4.76
N SER A 56 -17.28 1.68 -5.44
CA SER A 56 -17.14 3.12 -5.63
C SER A 56 -18.17 3.64 -6.64
N ALA A 57 -18.63 4.88 -6.45
CA ALA A 57 -19.55 5.55 -7.36
C ALA A 57 -19.13 7.01 -7.59
N MET A 58 -19.32 7.51 -8.80
CA MET A 58 -19.05 8.89 -9.19
C MET A 58 -20.12 9.35 -10.18
N HIS A 59 -20.59 10.57 -10.05
CA HIS A 59 -21.47 11.18 -11.04
C HIS A 59 -20.66 11.57 -12.28
N ALA A 60 -21.11 11.11 -13.45
CA ALA A 60 -20.51 11.42 -14.75
C ALA A 60 -21.61 11.64 -15.79
N VAL A 61 -21.34 12.50 -16.76
CA VAL A 61 -22.22 12.83 -17.90
C VAL A 61 -21.44 12.66 -19.20
N ASP A 62 -22.14 12.62 -20.33
CA ASP A 62 -21.56 12.53 -21.68
C ASP A 62 -20.61 11.32 -21.88
N LEU A 63 -21.01 10.18 -21.32
CA LEU A 63 -20.29 8.91 -21.44
C LEU A 63 -20.41 8.36 -22.87
N ALA A 64 -19.28 7.89 -23.41
CA ALA A 64 -19.23 7.18 -24.69
C ALA A 64 -18.58 5.81 -24.49
N GLU A 65 -19.09 4.80 -25.19
CA GLU A 65 -18.46 3.48 -25.22
C GLU A 65 -17.14 3.57 -26.01
N PHE A 66 -16.09 2.99 -25.44
CA PHE A 66 -14.77 2.93 -26.04
C PHE A 66 -14.32 1.47 -26.09
N GLN A 67 -13.96 1.01 -27.29
CA GLN A 67 -13.34 -0.29 -27.50
C GLN A 67 -11.83 -0.06 -27.68
N ARG A 68 -11.01 -0.72 -26.86
CA ARG A 68 -9.57 -0.75 -27.09
C ARG A 68 -9.24 -1.85 -28.10
N ASP A 69 -8.34 -1.57 -29.04
CA ASP A 69 -7.96 -2.51 -30.11
C ASP A 69 -7.40 -3.85 -29.57
N ASP A 70 -6.83 -3.85 -28.36
CA ASP A 70 -6.28 -5.05 -27.70
C ASP A 70 -7.32 -5.82 -26.86
N ASP A 71 -8.56 -5.33 -26.73
CA ASP A 71 -9.62 -5.97 -25.93
C ASP A 71 -10.35 -7.08 -26.73
N ASN A 72 -9.60 -7.93 -27.44
CA ASN A 72 -10.09 -9.22 -27.94
C ASN A 72 -10.19 -10.22 -26.79
N ILE A 73 -11.06 -9.93 -25.81
CA ILE A 73 -11.53 -10.93 -24.86
C ILE A 73 -12.69 -11.64 -25.56
N GLY A 74 -12.37 -12.78 -26.18
CA GLY A 74 -13.36 -13.69 -26.74
C GLY A 74 -14.46 -13.94 -25.73
N ARG A 75 -15.67 -13.51 -26.08
CA ARG A 75 -16.91 -13.95 -25.46
C ARG A 75 -17.41 -15.20 -26.16
#